data_AF-A0AAU5LWT0-F1
#
_entry.id   AF-A0AAU5LWT0-F1
#
_cell.length_a   1.000
_cell.length_b   1.000
_cell.length_c   1.000
_cell.angle_alpha   90.00
_cell.angle_beta   90.00
_cell.angle_gamma   90.00
#
_symmetry.space_group_name_H-M   'P 1'
#
loop_
_entity.id
_entity.type
_entity.pdbx_description
1 polymer ?
#
loop_
_entity_poly.entity_id
_entity_poly.type
_entity_poly.pdbx_seq_one_letter_code
_entity_poly.pdbx_strand_id
1 'polypeptide(L)'
;MVNKTHQRQVEQRRAARRAAREAERAAQRRRLAITITAIVAVVAVVVGVIVVIGIGGDDTPAANPSTSPSAPVSTGPASAENRATSIPAALFPAPKRITPLAAEVDCTYNKGTEAASKPVEAPANGKTPTTGTSPVTLVTTIGDLKLTIDKAAAPCAAKSFLSLVGQKYFDNTECHRMTVGKGLQVLQCGDPTGQGSGGPGYTFKEEAWKELKYGRGTLAMAKTQAPGSTGSQFFIVYGDGSGLTPDYTAFGTVDLASLKKIDAVALKGVTPVMGPGDGKPLTPVKITAATAAS
;
A
#
# COMPACT_ATOMS: atom_id res chain seq x y z
N MET A 1 -44.13 -25.89 22.88
CA MET A 1 -44.33 -24.67 22.08
C MET A 1 -43.03 -23.96 21.62
N VAL A 2 -41.83 -24.48 21.92
CA VAL A 2 -40.54 -23.78 21.69
C VAL A 2 -40.02 -23.84 20.24
N ASN A 3 -40.50 -24.78 19.41
CA ASN A 3 -39.93 -25.03 18.08
C ASN A 3 -40.30 -23.96 17.01
N LYS A 4 -41.50 -23.37 17.11
CA LYS A 4 -41.97 -22.38 16.11
C LYS A 4 -41.25 -21.03 16.18
N THR A 5 -40.84 -20.59 17.38
CA THR A 5 -40.20 -19.29 17.59
C THR A 5 -38.75 -19.29 17.07
N HIS A 6 -38.03 -20.39 17.28
CA HIS A 6 -36.65 -20.54 16.82
C HIS A 6 -36.56 -20.61 15.28
N GLN A 7 -37.48 -21.33 14.63
CA GLN A 7 -37.55 -21.40 13.16
C GLN A 7 -37.80 -20.02 12.53
N ARG A 8 -38.74 -19.24 13.09
CA ARG A 8 -39.01 -17.86 12.65
C ARG A 8 -37.79 -16.94 12.81
N GLN A 9 -37.03 -17.08 13.91
CA GLN A 9 -35.79 -16.30 14.11
C GLN A 9 -34.70 -16.65 13.09
N VAL A 10 -34.56 -17.94 12.73
CA VAL A 10 -33.58 -18.37 11.72
C VAL A 10 -33.96 -17.84 10.34
N GLU A 11 -35.24 -17.89 9.97
CA GLU A 11 -35.74 -17.34 8.71
C GLU A 11 -35.58 -15.82 8.64
N GLN A 12 -35.91 -15.09 9.71
CA GLN A 12 -35.68 -13.65 9.79
C GLN A 12 -34.19 -13.29 9.66
N ARG A 13 -33.29 -14.04 10.32
CA ARG A 13 -31.84 -13.82 10.19
C ARG A 13 -31.35 -14.10 8.77
N ARG A 14 -31.89 -15.11 8.09
CA ARG A 14 -31.56 -15.41 6.68
C ARG A 14 -32.11 -14.33 5.75
N ALA A 15 -33.32 -13.85 5.96
CA ALA A 15 -33.93 -12.76 5.20
C ALA A 15 -33.15 -11.45 5.37
N ALA A 16 -32.79 -11.09 6.60
CA ALA A 16 -31.97 -9.92 6.89
C ALA A 16 -30.58 -9.98 6.23
N ARG A 17 -29.94 -11.16 6.22
CA ARG A 17 -28.66 -11.37 5.51
C ARG A 17 -28.79 -11.24 3.99
N ARG A 18 -29.92 -11.65 3.40
CA ARG A 18 -30.18 -11.48 1.96
C ARG A 18 -30.43 -10.00 1.63
N ALA A 19 -31.29 -9.32 2.41
CA ALA A 19 -31.57 -7.90 2.26
C ALA A 19 -30.31 -7.02 2.42
N ALA A 20 -29.44 -7.34 3.37
CA ALA A 20 -28.18 -6.61 3.57
C ALA A 20 -27.24 -6.73 2.34
N ARG A 21 -27.12 -7.93 1.75
CA ARG A 21 -26.31 -8.15 0.54
C ARG A 21 -26.88 -7.42 -0.68
N GLU A 22 -28.21 -7.36 -0.79
CA GLU A 22 -28.88 -6.61 -1.87
C GLU A 22 -28.71 -5.10 -1.70
N ALA A 23 -28.84 -4.58 -0.47
CA ALA A 23 -28.60 -3.18 -0.15
C ALA A 23 -27.14 -2.77 -0.42
N GLU A 24 -26.17 -3.62 -0.08
CA GLU A 24 -24.75 -3.38 -0.33
C GLU A 24 -24.43 -3.35 -1.83
N ARG A 25 -24.98 -4.30 -2.62
CA ARG A 25 -24.87 -4.28 -4.08
C ARG A 25 -25.52 -3.06 -4.71
N ALA A 26 -26.68 -2.63 -4.20
CA ALA A 26 -27.36 -1.41 -4.65
C ALA A 26 -26.54 -0.16 -4.31
N ALA A 27 -25.92 -0.10 -3.13
CA ALA A 27 -25.04 0.98 -2.73
C ALA A 27 -23.76 1.03 -3.57
N GLN A 28 -23.15 -0.13 -3.87
CA GLN A 28 -21.99 -0.23 -4.76
C GLN A 28 -22.34 0.22 -6.20
N ARG A 29 -23.49 -0.20 -6.74
CA ARG A 29 -23.96 0.26 -8.06
C ARG A 29 -24.21 1.77 -8.08
N ARG A 30 -24.79 2.34 -7.03
CA ARG A 30 -24.97 3.80 -6.90
C ARG A 30 -23.64 4.54 -6.83
N ARG A 31 -22.66 4.04 -6.05
CA ARG A 31 -21.30 4.61 -5.99
C ARG A 31 -20.60 4.56 -7.35
N LEU A 32 -20.65 3.41 -8.02
CA LEU A 32 -20.07 3.24 -9.36
C LEU A 32 -20.74 4.16 -10.40
N ALA A 33 -22.07 4.28 -10.36
CA ALA A 33 -22.80 5.20 -11.24
C ALA A 33 -22.43 6.67 -10.98
N ILE A 34 -22.32 7.10 -9.71
CA ILE A 34 -21.88 8.46 -9.36
C ILE A 34 -20.45 8.72 -9.87
N THR A 35 -19.53 7.76 -9.71
CA THR A 35 -18.15 7.89 -10.22
C THR A 35 -18.11 7.97 -11.74
N ILE A 36 -18.87 7.14 -12.46
CA ILE A 36 -18.93 7.17 -13.93
C ILE A 36 -19.55 8.50 -14.40
N THR A 37 -20.64 8.95 -13.80
CA THR A 37 -21.26 10.24 -14.17
C THR A 37 -20.34 11.42 -13.89
N ALA A 38 -19.58 11.40 -12.78
CA ALA A 38 -18.59 12.44 -12.50
C ALA A 38 -17.45 12.45 -13.54
N ILE A 39 -16.97 11.28 -13.96
CA ILE A 39 -15.95 11.18 -15.02
C ILE A 39 -16.50 11.70 -16.36
N VAL A 40 -17.72 11.31 -16.73
CA VAL A 40 -18.36 11.77 -17.99
C VAL A 40 -18.65 13.27 -17.95
N ALA A 41 -19.10 13.82 -16.81
CA ALA A 41 -19.33 15.25 -16.65
C ALA A 41 -18.02 16.05 -16.75
N VAL A 42 -16.92 15.57 -16.17
CA VAL A 42 -15.60 16.22 -16.30
C VAL A 42 -15.13 16.19 -17.75
N VAL A 43 -15.28 15.07 -18.46
CA VAL A 43 -14.94 14.97 -19.89
C VAL A 43 -15.81 15.91 -20.74
N ALA A 44 -17.12 16.00 -20.46
CA ALA A 44 -18.03 16.90 -21.17
C ALA A 44 -17.74 18.38 -20.88
N VAL A 45 -17.34 18.75 -19.67
CA VAL A 45 -16.92 20.12 -19.33
C VAL A 45 -15.60 20.48 -20.03
N VAL A 46 -14.64 19.55 -20.10
CA VAL A 46 -13.38 19.77 -20.83
C VAL A 46 -13.62 19.94 -22.34
N VAL A 47 -14.51 19.13 -22.93
CA VAL A 47 -14.89 19.28 -24.35
C VAL A 47 -15.73 20.56 -24.58
N GLY A 48 -16.64 20.90 -23.66
CA GLY A 48 -17.46 22.11 -23.74
C GLY A 48 -16.66 23.40 -23.59
N VAL A 49 -15.64 23.43 -22.73
CA VAL A 49 -14.73 24.57 -22.56
C VAL A 49 -13.87 24.79 -23.81
N ILE A 50 -13.51 23.73 -24.54
CA ILE A 50 -12.81 23.84 -25.84
C ILE A 50 -13.73 24.44 -26.93
N VAL A 51 -15.04 24.15 -26.89
CA VAL A 51 -16.01 24.66 -27.86
C VAL A 51 -16.44 26.11 -27.56
N VAL A 52 -16.42 26.55 -26.31
CA VAL A 52 -16.87 27.92 -25.92
C VAL A 52 -15.79 29.00 -26.10
N ILE A 53 -14.50 28.65 -26.20
CA ILE A 53 -13.40 29.63 -26.34
C ILE A 53 -13.08 29.95 -27.82
N GLY A 54 -13.70 29.27 -28.79
CA GLY A 54 -13.34 29.36 -30.21
C GLY A 54 -14.46 29.73 -31.17
N ILE A 55 -15.22 30.81 -30.96
CA ILE A 55 -16.09 31.36 -32.01
C ILE A 55 -16.12 32.89 -31.97
N GLY A 56 -15.41 33.52 -32.91
CA GLY A 56 -15.48 34.93 -33.22
C GLY A 56 -14.75 35.22 -34.53
N GLY A 57 -15.51 35.50 -35.58
CA GLY A 57 -15.01 36.08 -36.85
C GLY A 57 -15.35 35.27 -38.10
N ASP A 58 -16.37 35.74 -38.82
CA ASP A 58 -16.76 35.36 -40.18
C ASP A 58 -15.66 35.60 -41.24
N ASP A 59 -15.51 34.67 -42.19
CA ASP A 59 -15.69 34.90 -43.64
C ASP A 59 -15.18 33.70 -44.49
N THR A 60 -16.07 33.26 -45.40
CA THR A 60 -15.99 32.17 -46.40
C THR A 60 -15.04 32.47 -47.61
N PRO A 61 -14.84 31.58 -48.62
CA PRO A 61 -14.21 30.25 -48.66
C PRO A 61 -13.20 30.07 -49.85
N ALA A 62 -12.27 29.10 -49.83
CA ALA A 62 -11.69 28.56 -51.08
C ALA A 62 -10.94 27.21 -50.95
N ALA A 63 -11.40 26.25 -51.75
CA ALA A 63 -10.67 25.23 -52.54
C ALA A 63 -9.75 24.16 -51.88
N ASN A 64 -10.20 22.91 -52.07
CA ASN A 64 -9.49 21.61 -52.14
C ASN A 64 -8.17 21.61 -52.97
N PRO A 65 -7.46 20.46 -53.10
CA PRO A 65 -7.04 19.45 -52.12
C PRO A 65 -5.53 19.09 -52.30
N SER A 66 -4.84 18.52 -51.31
CA SER A 66 -3.65 17.66 -51.59
C SER A 66 -3.17 16.85 -50.38
N THR A 67 -2.70 15.66 -50.74
CA THR A 67 -2.32 14.45 -50.01
C THR A 67 -1.10 14.51 -49.06
N SER A 68 -1.15 13.63 -48.04
CA SER A 68 -0.06 12.96 -47.27
C SER A 68 0.60 13.68 -46.07
N PRO A 69 1.12 12.94 -45.05
CA PRO A 69 0.70 11.65 -44.48
C PRO A 69 0.43 11.72 -42.96
N SER A 70 -0.21 10.68 -42.41
CA SER A 70 -0.37 10.49 -40.96
C SER A 70 0.99 10.44 -40.25
N ALA A 71 1.24 11.41 -39.37
CA ALA A 71 2.33 11.36 -38.40
C ALA A 71 1.90 10.53 -37.16
N PRO A 72 2.83 9.79 -36.54
CA PRO A 72 2.52 8.76 -35.55
C PRO A 72 2.08 9.34 -34.21
N VAL A 73 1.29 8.56 -33.48
CA VAL A 73 0.90 8.78 -32.08
C VAL A 73 2.17 9.01 -31.26
N SER A 74 2.39 10.27 -30.89
CA SER A 74 3.50 10.69 -30.04
C SER A 74 3.23 10.19 -28.62
N THR A 75 4.04 9.23 -28.16
CA THR A 75 4.18 8.89 -26.75
C THR A 75 4.65 10.15 -26.00
N GLY A 76 3.72 10.84 -25.35
CA GLY A 76 4.01 12.05 -24.59
C GLY A 76 5.00 11.78 -23.46
N PRO A 77 5.88 12.75 -23.13
CA PRO A 77 6.86 12.60 -22.05
C PRO A 77 6.15 12.47 -20.70
N ALA A 78 6.69 11.62 -19.83
CA ALA A 78 6.25 11.50 -18.44
C ALA A 78 6.20 12.89 -17.79
N SER A 79 5.00 13.31 -17.35
CA SER A 79 4.81 14.51 -16.54
C SER A 79 5.71 14.43 -15.30
N ALA A 80 6.35 15.54 -14.93
CA ALA A 80 7.25 15.64 -13.79
C ALA A 80 6.60 15.23 -12.44
N GLU A 81 5.27 15.13 -12.39
CA GLU A 81 4.48 14.78 -11.21
C GLU A 81 4.48 13.29 -10.86
N ASN A 82 4.84 12.41 -11.81
CA ASN A 82 4.74 10.96 -11.62
C ASN A 82 6.08 10.30 -11.24
N ARG A 83 7.12 11.08 -10.93
CA ARG A 83 8.43 10.57 -10.49
C ARG A 83 8.98 11.39 -9.33
N ALA A 84 9.90 10.79 -8.57
CA ALA A 84 10.57 11.52 -7.49
C ALA A 84 11.48 12.60 -8.07
N THR A 85 11.38 13.83 -7.57
CA THR A 85 12.23 14.97 -7.99
C THR A 85 13.32 15.30 -6.98
N SER A 86 13.15 14.86 -5.73
CA SER A 86 14.15 14.99 -4.67
C SER A 86 14.04 13.81 -3.69
N ILE A 87 15.17 13.24 -3.30
CA ILE A 87 15.25 12.17 -2.29
C ILE A 87 16.38 12.53 -1.32
N PRO A 88 16.17 12.48 0.01
CA PRO A 88 17.24 12.73 0.97
C PRO A 88 18.40 11.74 0.82
N ALA A 89 19.63 12.19 1.04
CA ALA A 89 20.81 11.32 0.95
C ALA A 89 21.04 10.50 2.23
N ALA A 90 20.85 11.13 3.39
CA ALA A 90 21.19 10.56 4.69
C ALA A 90 20.08 9.66 5.25
N LEU A 91 20.47 8.64 6.02
CA LEU A 91 19.55 7.85 6.82
C LEU A 91 18.94 8.70 7.94
N PHE A 92 17.67 8.46 8.20
CA PHE A 92 17.02 8.94 9.41
C PHE A 92 17.42 8.03 10.59
N PRO A 93 17.50 8.56 11.83
CA PRO A 93 17.75 7.73 13.01
C PRO A 93 16.78 6.55 13.11
N ALA A 94 17.29 5.40 13.53
CA ALA A 94 16.47 4.20 13.72
C ALA A 94 15.31 4.48 14.71
N PRO A 95 14.11 3.93 14.47
CA PRO A 95 12.98 4.09 15.39
C PRO A 95 13.35 3.61 16.79
N LYS A 96 13.23 4.47 17.79
CA LYS A 96 13.54 4.15 19.18
C LYS A 96 12.48 4.71 20.11
N ARG A 97 12.00 3.87 21.02
CA ARG A 97 11.09 4.29 22.10
C ARG A 97 11.86 5.10 23.14
N ILE A 98 11.26 6.18 23.61
CA ILE A 98 11.80 6.96 24.73
C ILE A 98 11.72 6.14 26.01
N THR A 99 10.56 5.53 26.25
CA THR A 99 10.36 4.59 27.36
C THR A 99 10.49 3.15 26.86
N PRO A 100 11.49 2.38 27.34
CA PRO A 100 11.64 0.97 26.98
C PRO A 100 10.39 0.14 27.33
N LEU A 101 10.14 -0.89 26.53
CA LEU A 101 9.13 -1.90 26.86
C LEU A 101 9.63 -2.81 27.99
N ALA A 102 8.70 -3.53 28.63
CA ALA A 102 9.05 -4.65 29.49
C ALA A 102 9.87 -5.70 28.71
N ALA A 103 10.59 -6.58 29.41
CA ALA A 103 11.42 -7.62 28.78
C ALA A 103 10.62 -8.53 27.83
N GLU A 104 9.34 -8.75 28.14
CA GLU A 104 8.39 -9.44 27.28
C GLU A 104 7.06 -8.68 27.24
N VAL A 105 6.36 -8.80 26.11
CA VAL A 105 4.99 -8.30 25.93
C VAL A 105 4.07 -9.41 25.45
N ASP A 106 2.77 -9.26 25.70
CA ASP A 106 1.76 -10.18 25.19
C ASP A 106 1.37 -9.79 23.75
N CYS A 107 1.72 -10.64 22.79
CA CYS A 107 1.33 -10.47 21.40
C CYS A 107 0.12 -11.34 21.06
N THR A 108 -0.87 -10.73 20.41
CA THR A 108 -2.10 -11.41 19.97
C THR A 108 -2.32 -11.19 18.48
N TYR A 109 -2.54 -12.29 17.76
CA TYR A 109 -2.83 -12.36 16.34
C TYR A 109 -4.24 -12.90 16.16
N ASN A 110 -5.17 -11.99 15.86
CA ASN A 110 -6.59 -12.31 15.75
C ASN A 110 -6.88 -12.82 14.35
N LYS A 111 -7.60 -13.94 14.24
CA LYS A 111 -8.06 -14.46 12.95
C LYS A 111 -8.92 -13.40 12.25
N GLY A 112 -8.57 -13.09 11.01
CA GLY A 112 -9.29 -12.15 10.16
C GLY A 112 -10.61 -12.72 9.64
N THR A 113 -11.47 -11.84 9.13
CA THR A 113 -12.71 -12.24 8.45
C THR A 113 -12.45 -12.81 7.06
N GLU A 114 -11.35 -12.39 6.44
CA GLU A 114 -10.90 -12.87 5.14
C GLU A 114 -9.85 -13.97 5.30
N ALA A 115 -9.83 -14.92 4.36
CA ALA A 115 -8.79 -15.94 4.30
C ALA A 115 -7.44 -15.31 3.92
N ALA A 116 -6.36 -15.99 4.29
CA ALA A 116 -5.02 -15.58 3.86
C ALA A 116 -4.91 -15.61 2.33
N SER A 117 -4.30 -14.57 1.75
CA SER A 117 -4.09 -14.47 0.30
C SER A 117 -3.08 -15.49 -0.23
N LYS A 118 -2.25 -16.06 0.65
CA LYS A 118 -1.35 -17.18 0.41
C LYS A 118 -1.35 -18.07 1.66
N PRO A 119 -1.19 -19.41 1.54
CA PRO A 119 -1.17 -20.29 2.70
C PRO A 119 -0.14 -19.85 3.74
N VAL A 120 -0.60 -19.64 4.97
CA VAL A 120 0.22 -19.22 6.11
C VAL A 120 -0.56 -19.44 7.40
N GLU A 121 0.17 -19.63 8.49
CA GLU A 121 -0.38 -19.66 9.83
C GLU A 121 0.01 -18.41 10.62
N ALA A 122 -0.93 -17.91 11.42
CA ALA A 122 -0.63 -16.86 12.38
C ALA A 122 0.40 -17.38 13.40
N PRO A 123 1.40 -16.56 13.79
CA PRO A 123 2.28 -16.93 14.88
C PRO A 123 1.50 -17.14 16.18
N ALA A 124 2.05 -17.97 17.07
CA ALA A 124 1.41 -18.25 18.36
C ALA A 124 1.24 -16.97 19.20
N ASN A 125 0.08 -16.86 19.85
CA ASN A 125 -0.18 -15.80 20.83
C ASN A 125 0.67 -16.01 22.10
N GLY A 126 0.91 -14.92 22.82
CA GLY A 126 1.53 -14.94 24.14
C GLY A 126 2.81 -14.12 24.24
N LYS A 127 3.60 -14.41 25.28
CA LYS A 127 4.81 -13.68 25.63
C LYS A 127 5.81 -13.68 24.49
N THR A 128 6.32 -12.49 24.18
CA THR A 128 7.25 -12.25 23.10
C THR A 128 8.37 -11.35 23.61
N PRO A 129 9.64 -11.76 23.47
CA PRO A 129 10.79 -10.95 23.89
C PRO A 129 10.86 -9.61 23.14
N THR A 130 11.27 -8.56 23.85
CA THR A 130 11.37 -7.19 23.32
C THR A 130 12.79 -6.79 22.95
N THR A 131 13.75 -7.71 22.98
CA THR A 131 15.15 -7.41 22.70
C THR A 131 15.69 -8.24 21.54
N GLY A 132 16.72 -7.69 20.90
CA GLY A 132 17.41 -8.32 19.78
C GLY A 132 16.95 -7.82 18.42
N THR A 133 17.86 -7.95 17.48
CA THR A 133 17.63 -7.62 16.07
C THR A 133 17.76 -8.86 15.21
N SER A 134 17.12 -8.86 14.04
CA SER A 134 17.21 -9.95 13.08
C SER A 134 17.44 -9.38 11.69
N PRO A 135 18.57 -9.71 11.02
CA PRO A 135 18.77 -9.30 9.65
C PRO A 135 17.88 -10.12 8.72
N VAL A 136 17.24 -9.44 7.77
CA VAL A 136 16.40 -10.04 6.73
C VAL A 136 16.88 -9.54 5.38
N THR A 137 16.98 -10.45 4.41
CA THR A 137 17.23 -10.10 3.01
C THR A 137 15.98 -10.39 2.20
N LEU A 138 15.49 -9.37 1.49
CA LEU A 138 14.52 -9.54 0.41
C LEU A 138 15.30 -9.63 -0.90
N VAL A 139 15.27 -10.78 -1.55
CA VAL A 139 15.85 -10.98 -2.88
C VAL A 139 14.85 -10.44 -3.90
N THR A 140 15.19 -9.32 -4.56
CA THR A 140 14.25 -8.63 -5.45
C THR A 140 14.77 -8.45 -6.88
N THR A 141 13.86 -8.12 -7.81
CA THR A 141 14.19 -7.79 -9.21
C THR A 141 15.07 -6.56 -9.37
N ILE A 142 15.23 -5.74 -8.34
CA ILE A 142 16.13 -4.57 -8.34
C ILE A 142 17.43 -4.84 -7.57
N GLY A 143 17.66 -6.09 -7.17
CA GLY A 143 18.75 -6.53 -6.30
C GLY A 143 18.31 -6.72 -4.85
N ASP A 144 19.25 -7.18 -4.02
CA ASP A 144 18.94 -7.48 -2.62
C ASP A 144 18.65 -6.23 -1.80
N LEU A 145 17.56 -6.28 -1.03
CA LEU A 145 17.20 -5.29 -0.02
C LEU A 145 17.48 -5.86 1.37
N LYS A 146 18.41 -5.25 2.09
CA LYS A 146 18.84 -5.65 3.43
C LYS A 146 18.09 -4.85 4.48
N LEU A 147 17.38 -5.57 5.33
CA LEU A 147 16.56 -5.06 6.41
C LEU A 147 17.15 -5.49 7.75
N THR A 148 16.99 -4.65 8.77
CA THR A 148 17.22 -5.00 10.18
C THR A 148 15.91 -4.88 10.92
N ILE A 149 15.39 -6.00 11.41
CA ILE A 149 14.17 -6.06 12.22
C ILE A 149 14.54 -5.81 13.68
N ASP A 150 13.83 -4.92 14.37
CA ASP A 150 14.11 -4.52 15.75
C ASP A 150 12.93 -4.83 16.68
N LYS A 151 13.13 -5.81 17.57
CA LYS A 151 12.12 -6.23 18.55
C LYS A 151 11.90 -5.20 19.65
N ALA A 152 12.85 -4.29 19.90
CA ALA A 152 12.70 -3.22 20.89
C ALA A 152 11.78 -2.10 20.39
N ALA A 153 11.74 -1.90 19.07
CA ALA A 153 10.82 -0.98 18.43
C ALA A 153 9.39 -1.53 18.45
N ALA A 154 9.18 -2.74 17.95
CA ALA A 154 7.86 -3.34 17.77
C ALA A 154 7.91 -4.88 17.81
N PRO A 155 7.88 -5.50 19.00
CA PRO A 155 8.05 -6.94 19.17
C PRO A 155 6.98 -7.79 18.48
N CYS A 156 5.71 -7.37 18.47
CA CYS A 156 4.63 -8.15 17.85
C CYS A 156 4.69 -8.09 16.32
N ALA A 157 5.02 -6.93 15.76
CA ALA A 157 5.27 -6.77 14.33
C ALA A 157 6.51 -7.54 13.88
N ALA A 158 7.62 -7.46 14.64
CA ALA A 158 8.83 -8.23 14.37
C ALA A 158 8.55 -9.75 14.35
N LYS A 159 7.84 -10.27 15.35
CA LYS A 159 7.44 -11.69 15.41
C LYS A 159 6.53 -12.09 14.23
N SER A 160 5.56 -11.25 13.88
CA SER A 160 4.70 -11.47 12.72
C SER A 160 5.50 -11.54 11.43
N PHE A 161 6.30 -10.51 11.17
CA PHE A 161 7.09 -10.39 9.95
C PHE A 161 8.08 -11.55 9.78
N LEU A 162 8.81 -11.92 10.85
CA LEU A 162 9.75 -13.04 10.82
C LEU A 162 9.05 -14.40 10.62
N SER A 163 7.86 -14.58 11.20
CA SER A 163 7.04 -15.78 10.95
C SER A 163 6.63 -15.86 9.47
N LEU A 164 6.16 -14.75 8.89
CA LEU A 164 5.80 -14.67 7.46
C LEU A 164 7.00 -14.94 6.54
N VAL A 165 8.19 -14.44 6.89
CA VAL A 165 9.45 -14.73 6.18
C VAL A 165 9.77 -16.23 6.26
N GLY A 166 9.74 -16.83 7.45
CA GLY A 166 10.03 -18.26 7.64
C GLY A 166 9.06 -19.18 6.91
N GLN A 167 7.82 -18.74 6.72
CA GLN A 167 6.79 -19.45 5.96
C GLN A 167 6.78 -19.09 4.46
N LYS A 168 7.78 -18.36 3.96
CA LYS A 168 7.90 -17.97 2.54
C LYS A 168 6.68 -17.18 2.03
N TYR A 169 5.99 -16.45 2.90
CA TYR A 169 4.77 -15.74 2.56
C TYR A 169 5.04 -14.63 1.53
N PHE A 170 6.19 -13.98 1.62
CA PHE A 170 6.60 -12.90 0.72
C PHE A 170 7.24 -13.38 -0.59
N ASP A 171 7.51 -14.68 -0.76
CA ASP A 171 8.08 -15.23 -1.98
C ASP A 171 7.13 -15.08 -3.16
N ASN A 172 7.67 -14.65 -4.30
CA ASN A 172 6.96 -14.36 -5.55
C ASN A 172 5.84 -13.34 -5.39
N THR A 173 6.05 -12.32 -4.56
CA THR A 173 5.11 -11.20 -4.38
C THR A 173 5.65 -9.92 -5.01
N GLU A 174 4.81 -8.91 -5.18
CA GLU A 174 5.22 -7.60 -5.71
C GLU A 174 5.04 -6.47 -4.70
N CYS A 175 5.86 -5.44 -4.84
CA CYS A 175 5.60 -4.16 -4.23
C CYS A 175 4.60 -3.40 -5.10
N HIS A 176 3.34 -3.46 -4.70
CA HIS A 176 2.20 -3.02 -5.49
C HIS A 176 1.98 -1.51 -5.48
N ARG A 177 2.71 -0.77 -4.64
CA ARG A 177 2.53 0.69 -4.54
C ARG A 177 3.84 1.40 -4.25
N MET A 178 4.03 2.52 -4.93
CA MET A 178 5.06 3.51 -4.67
C MET A 178 4.44 4.90 -4.73
N THR A 179 4.84 5.75 -3.80
CA THR A 179 4.47 7.16 -3.77
C THR A 179 5.71 8.01 -3.99
N VAL A 180 5.64 9.04 -4.85
CA VAL A 180 6.82 9.84 -5.24
C VAL A 180 6.77 11.31 -4.79
N GLY A 181 5.61 11.76 -4.30
CA GLY A 181 5.40 13.12 -3.80
C GLY A 181 6.17 13.41 -2.50
N LYS A 182 6.60 14.65 -2.31
CA LYS A 182 7.29 15.07 -1.07
C LYS A 182 6.43 14.77 0.17
N GLY A 183 7.06 14.39 1.28
CA GLY A 183 6.40 14.02 2.53
C GLY A 183 5.88 12.58 2.58
N LEU A 184 5.49 11.99 1.45
CA LEU A 184 5.06 10.60 1.36
C LEU A 184 5.80 9.90 0.21
N GLN A 185 7.03 9.45 0.49
CA GLN A 185 7.86 8.70 -0.45
C GLN A 185 8.15 7.31 0.10
N VAL A 186 7.26 6.37 -0.20
CA VAL A 186 7.30 5.01 0.32
C VAL A 186 7.20 3.97 -0.79
N LEU A 187 7.86 2.83 -0.61
CA LEU A 187 7.65 1.61 -1.40
C LEU A 187 6.91 0.60 -0.53
N GLN A 188 5.68 0.24 -0.90
CA GLN A 188 4.80 -0.65 -0.14
C GLN A 188 4.70 -2.03 -0.82
N CYS A 189 4.84 -3.07 0.01
CA CYS A 189 4.90 -4.48 -0.37
C CYS A 189 4.11 -5.35 0.63
N GLY A 190 4.19 -6.67 0.49
CA GLY A 190 3.66 -7.62 1.48
C GLY A 190 2.20 -8.04 1.28
N ASP A 191 1.63 -7.76 0.11
CA ASP A 191 0.35 -8.30 -0.36
C ASP A 191 0.59 -9.33 -1.47
N PRO A 192 0.36 -10.64 -1.23
CA PRO A 192 0.51 -11.67 -2.26
C PRO A 192 -0.40 -11.52 -3.48
N THR A 193 -1.50 -10.77 -3.37
CA THR A 193 -2.40 -10.51 -4.49
C THR A 193 -1.91 -9.40 -5.41
N GLY A 194 -1.03 -8.51 -4.91
CA GLY A 194 -0.57 -7.32 -5.63
C GLY A 194 -1.62 -6.22 -5.82
N GLN A 195 -2.75 -6.30 -5.10
CA GLN A 195 -3.88 -5.37 -5.25
C GLN A 195 -4.01 -4.34 -4.11
N GLY A 196 -3.24 -4.50 -3.03
CA GLY A 196 -3.27 -3.64 -1.85
C GLY A 196 -4.37 -4.01 -0.85
N SER A 197 -5.21 -4.99 -1.15
CA SER A 197 -6.31 -5.45 -0.27
C SER A 197 -6.06 -6.81 0.35
N GLY A 198 -5.01 -7.54 -0.03
CA GLY A 198 -4.72 -8.85 0.52
C GLY A 198 -3.99 -8.80 1.87
N GLY A 199 -3.90 -9.96 2.52
CA GLY A 199 -3.37 -10.09 3.86
C GLY A 199 -3.25 -11.54 4.33
N PRO A 200 -2.68 -11.77 5.52
CA PRO A 200 -2.26 -13.10 5.96
C PRO A 200 -3.38 -13.89 6.65
N GLY A 201 -4.64 -13.42 6.54
CA GLY A 201 -5.79 -14.05 7.19
C GLY A 201 -5.85 -13.82 8.71
N TYR A 202 -5.02 -12.91 9.24
CA TYR A 202 -5.04 -12.45 10.62
C TYR A 202 -4.66 -10.96 10.71
N THR A 203 -5.02 -10.33 11.82
CA THR A 203 -4.59 -8.97 12.15
C THR A 203 -4.07 -8.87 13.58
N PHE A 204 -3.29 -7.83 13.87
CA PHE A 204 -2.79 -7.52 15.20
C PHE A 204 -2.76 -6.02 15.45
N LYS A 205 -2.57 -5.64 16.72
CA LYS A 205 -2.59 -4.25 17.16
C LYS A 205 -1.34 -3.50 16.69
N GLU A 206 -1.52 -2.24 16.34
CA GLU A 206 -0.41 -1.33 16.07
C GLU A 206 0.44 -1.09 17.34
N GLU A 207 1.76 -0.97 17.17
CA GLU A 207 2.71 -0.71 18.24
C GLU A 207 3.33 0.71 18.11
N ALA A 208 2.62 1.65 17.48
CA ALA A 208 3.07 3.03 17.35
C ALA A 208 3.03 3.81 18.68
N TRP A 209 3.83 4.88 18.78
CA TRP A 209 3.90 5.75 19.98
C TRP A 209 3.93 7.22 19.57
N LYS A 210 3.52 8.12 20.47
CA LYS A 210 3.24 9.53 20.17
C LYS A 210 4.43 10.27 19.54
N GLU A 211 5.64 10.01 19.99
CA GLU A 211 6.87 10.67 19.54
C GLU A 211 7.51 9.98 18.33
N LEU A 212 6.90 8.91 17.80
CA LEU A 212 7.41 8.19 16.64
C LEU A 212 7.50 9.13 15.44
N LYS A 213 8.67 9.17 14.82
CA LYS A 213 8.93 9.85 13.56
C LYS A 213 9.45 8.84 12.55
N TYR A 214 9.17 9.11 11.30
CA TYR A 214 9.63 8.32 10.17
C TYR A 214 10.61 9.15 9.37
N GLY A 215 11.48 8.46 8.66
CA GLY A 215 12.29 9.08 7.63
C GLY A 215 13.03 8.02 6.85
N ARG A 216 13.96 8.47 6.03
CA ARG A 216 14.68 7.61 5.09
C ARG A 216 15.32 6.41 5.80
N GLY A 217 14.94 5.21 5.37
CA GLY A 217 15.39 3.95 5.92
C GLY A 217 14.46 3.34 6.96
N THR A 218 13.37 3.99 7.38
CA THR A 218 12.38 3.38 8.27
C THR A 218 11.61 2.26 7.56
N LEU A 219 11.49 1.11 8.23
CA LEU A 219 10.59 0.01 7.85
C LEU A 219 9.38 0.00 8.78
N ALA A 220 8.18 0.07 8.22
CA ALA A 220 6.94 0.15 8.99
C ALA A 220 5.82 -0.71 8.41
N MET A 221 4.90 -1.16 9.27
CA MET A 221 3.74 -1.94 8.86
C MET A 221 2.66 -1.03 8.28
N ALA A 222 2.06 -1.45 7.17
CA ALA A 222 0.84 -0.84 6.66
C ALA A 222 -0.38 -1.35 7.42
N LYS A 223 -1.43 -0.55 7.45
CA LYS A 223 -2.71 -0.87 8.09
C LYS A 223 -3.86 -0.23 7.32
N THR A 224 -5.07 -0.67 7.61
CA THR A 224 -6.27 0.07 7.18
C THR A 224 -6.56 1.21 8.17
N GLN A 225 -7.64 1.95 7.93
CA GLN A 225 -8.11 2.96 8.88
C GLN A 225 -8.66 2.34 10.19
N ALA A 226 -9.08 1.07 10.16
CA ALA A 226 -9.59 0.40 11.35
C ALA A 226 -8.45 0.17 12.38
N PRO A 227 -8.69 0.40 13.68
CA PRO A 227 -7.75 0.02 14.73
C PRO A 227 -7.47 -1.49 14.71
N GLY A 228 -6.22 -1.89 14.99
CA GLY A 228 -5.83 -3.30 15.05
C GLY A 228 -5.96 -4.03 13.72
N SER A 229 -5.69 -3.33 12.62
CA SER A 229 -5.80 -3.87 11.25
C SER A 229 -4.45 -4.13 10.60
N THR A 230 -3.38 -4.12 11.39
CA THR A 230 -2.04 -4.49 10.91
C THR A 230 -2.04 -5.95 10.48
N GLY A 231 -1.59 -6.22 9.25
CA GLY A 231 -1.56 -7.55 8.63
C GLY A 231 -0.15 -7.93 8.17
N SER A 232 0.02 -8.21 6.88
CA SER A 232 1.31 -8.58 6.27
C SER A 232 1.97 -7.46 5.47
N GLN A 233 1.21 -6.44 5.08
CA GLN A 233 1.71 -5.37 4.25
C GLN A 233 2.64 -4.45 5.05
N PHE A 234 3.72 -4.03 4.42
CA PHE A 234 4.74 -3.14 5.00
C PHE A 234 5.19 -2.13 3.96
N PHE A 235 5.81 -1.06 4.41
CA PHE A 235 6.41 -0.06 3.53
C PHE A 235 7.80 0.35 4.01
N ILE A 236 8.64 0.70 3.03
CA ILE A 236 9.97 1.26 3.22
C ILE A 236 9.88 2.75 2.92
N VAL A 237 10.22 3.57 3.91
CA VAL A 237 10.33 5.02 3.72
C VAL A 237 11.67 5.32 3.08
N TYR A 238 11.66 5.84 1.85
CA TYR A 238 12.89 6.27 1.17
C TYR A 238 13.04 7.80 1.10
N GLY A 239 11.98 8.56 1.40
CA GLY A 239 12.04 10.02 1.55
C GLY A 239 12.21 10.51 2.99
N ASP A 240 11.79 11.75 3.24
CA ASP A 240 11.87 12.41 4.55
C ASP A 240 10.84 11.91 5.57
N GLY A 241 9.74 11.31 5.12
CA GLY A 241 8.67 10.79 5.97
C GLY A 241 7.82 11.87 6.66
N SER A 242 7.93 13.14 6.26
CA SER A 242 7.30 14.27 6.96
C SER A 242 5.76 14.28 6.88
N GLY A 243 5.17 13.56 5.92
CA GLY A 243 3.73 13.39 5.77
C GLY A 243 3.14 12.21 6.55
N LEU A 244 3.96 11.43 7.27
CA LEU A 244 3.49 10.28 8.05
C LEU A 244 3.17 10.66 9.49
N THR A 245 1.97 10.32 9.93
CA THR A 245 1.54 10.40 11.33
C THR A 245 2.03 9.18 12.13
N PRO A 246 2.20 9.29 13.45
CA PRO A 246 2.67 8.21 14.33
C PRO A 246 1.62 7.09 14.55
N ASP A 247 1.01 6.61 13.47
CA ASP A 247 -0.05 5.60 13.47
C ASP A 247 0.41 4.24 12.91
N TYR A 248 1.59 4.18 12.31
CA TYR A 248 2.15 2.99 11.67
C TYR A 248 3.24 2.38 12.54
N THR A 249 3.20 1.06 12.70
CA THR A 249 4.17 0.35 13.52
C THR A 249 5.54 0.36 12.85
N ALA A 250 6.48 1.17 13.32
CA ALA A 250 7.87 1.12 12.89
C ALA A 250 8.60 -0.04 13.60
N PHE A 251 9.15 -0.97 12.83
CA PHE A 251 9.66 -2.25 13.35
C PHE A 251 11.05 -2.62 12.84
N GLY A 252 11.72 -1.71 12.11
CA GLY A 252 13.05 -1.96 11.61
C GLY A 252 13.60 -0.84 10.74
N THR A 253 14.71 -1.16 10.08
CA THR A 253 15.43 -0.25 9.18
C THR A 253 15.89 -0.95 7.91
N VAL A 254 16.22 -0.15 6.89
CA VAL A 254 16.75 -0.58 5.59
C VAL A 254 18.10 0.11 5.37
N ASP A 255 19.10 -0.64 4.91
CA ASP A 255 20.43 -0.08 4.69
C ASP A 255 20.49 0.89 3.50
N LEU A 256 21.51 1.75 3.49
CA LEU A 256 21.64 2.78 2.46
C LEU A 256 21.87 2.20 1.05
N ALA A 257 22.55 1.06 0.95
CA ALA A 257 22.80 0.40 -0.33
C ALA A 257 21.53 -0.17 -0.96
N SER A 258 20.55 -0.56 -0.16
CA SER A 258 19.22 -1.02 -0.59
C SER A 258 18.35 0.16 -0.96
N LEU A 259 18.39 1.25 -0.17
CA LEU A 259 17.64 2.47 -0.49
C LEU A 259 18.08 3.08 -1.83
N LYS A 260 19.37 3.08 -2.17
CA LYS A 260 19.84 3.52 -3.50
C LYS A 260 19.20 2.77 -4.67
N LYS A 261 18.88 1.48 -4.48
CA LYS A 261 18.16 0.69 -5.51
C LYS A 261 16.71 1.16 -5.63
N ILE A 262 16.06 1.44 -4.50
CA ILE A 262 14.70 2.00 -4.45
C ILE A 262 14.67 3.40 -5.08
N ASP A 263 15.67 4.24 -4.83
CA ASP A 263 15.78 5.57 -5.43
C ASP A 263 15.79 5.49 -6.96
N ALA A 264 16.57 4.56 -7.53
CA ALA A 264 16.64 4.35 -8.98
C ALA A 264 15.28 3.96 -9.58
N VAL A 265 14.42 3.26 -8.84
CA VAL A 265 13.04 2.97 -9.23
C VAL A 265 12.18 4.23 -9.14
N ALA A 266 12.25 4.94 -8.01
CA ALA A 266 11.45 6.14 -7.75
C ALA A 266 11.72 7.27 -8.74
N LEU A 267 12.97 7.41 -9.21
CA LEU A 267 13.38 8.39 -10.21
C LEU A 267 12.84 8.08 -11.62
N LYS A 268 12.52 6.81 -11.90
CA LYS A 268 11.84 6.42 -13.15
C LYS A 268 10.35 6.74 -13.09
N GLY A 269 9.74 6.64 -11.91
CA GLY A 269 8.37 7.04 -11.64
C GLY A 269 7.38 5.88 -11.48
N VAL A 270 6.10 6.24 -11.47
CA VAL A 270 4.98 5.33 -11.21
C VAL A 270 3.93 5.42 -12.30
N THR A 271 3.16 4.35 -12.46
CA THR A 271 1.88 4.35 -13.17
C THR A 271 0.82 4.85 -12.19
N PRO A 272 0.23 6.04 -12.39
CA PRO A 272 -0.76 6.61 -11.47
C PRO A 272 -2.00 5.72 -11.34
N VAL A 273 -2.40 5.44 -10.10
CA VAL A 273 -3.65 4.73 -9.79
C VAL A 273 -4.48 5.49 -8.75
N MET A 274 -3.80 6.15 -7.79
CA MET A 274 -4.44 6.87 -6.68
C MET A 274 -4.07 8.37 -6.66
N GLY A 275 -3.61 8.88 -7.80
CA GLY A 275 -3.16 10.25 -8.00
C GLY A 275 -1.85 10.29 -8.82
N PRO A 276 -1.44 11.47 -9.33
CA PRO A 276 -0.26 11.59 -10.22
C PRO A 276 1.00 10.94 -9.64
N GLY A 277 1.26 11.15 -8.34
CA GLY A 277 2.43 10.61 -7.65
C GLY A 277 2.21 9.32 -6.87
N ASP A 278 1.14 8.57 -7.11
CA ASP A 278 0.78 7.37 -6.31
C ASP A 278 0.24 6.23 -7.19
N GLY A 279 0.99 5.13 -7.24
CA GLY A 279 0.56 3.93 -7.95
C GLY A 279 1.64 2.87 -8.08
N LYS A 280 1.58 2.05 -9.13
CA LYS A 280 2.53 0.94 -9.32
C LYS A 280 3.90 1.48 -9.79
N PRO A 281 5.04 0.98 -9.28
CA PRO A 281 6.35 1.36 -9.81
C PRO A 281 6.46 1.07 -11.32
N LEU A 282 6.99 2.00 -12.12
CA LEU A 282 7.23 1.77 -13.55
C LEU A 282 8.30 0.70 -13.79
N THR A 283 9.29 0.60 -12.91
CA THR A 283 10.18 -0.56 -12.83
C THR A 283 9.63 -1.50 -11.76
N PRO A 284 9.04 -2.66 -12.14
CA PRO A 284 8.43 -3.56 -11.17
C PRO A 284 9.45 -4.07 -10.15
N VAL A 285 9.06 -4.02 -8.87
CA VAL A 285 9.84 -4.57 -7.77
C VAL A 285 9.13 -5.83 -7.28
N LYS A 286 9.68 -6.99 -7.60
CA LYS A 286 9.17 -8.29 -7.14
C LYS A 286 10.11 -8.88 -6.11
N ILE A 287 9.55 -9.37 -5.01
CA ILE A 287 10.25 -10.16 -3.99
C ILE A 287 10.19 -11.61 -4.47
N THR A 288 11.33 -12.12 -4.92
CA THR A 288 11.46 -13.52 -5.37
C THR A 288 11.61 -14.47 -4.20
N ALA A 289 12.36 -14.05 -3.17
CA ALA A 289 12.50 -14.77 -1.92
C ALA A 289 12.72 -13.79 -0.75
N ALA A 290 12.31 -14.19 0.45
CA ALA A 290 12.68 -13.50 1.69
C ALA A 290 13.35 -14.47 2.66
N THR A 291 14.48 -14.08 3.23
CA THR A 291 15.26 -14.93 4.16
C THR A 291 15.69 -14.14 5.39
N ALA A 292 15.46 -14.68 6.58
CA ALA A 292 16.06 -14.20 7.83
C ALA A 292 17.37 -14.94 8.06
N ALA A 293 18.44 -14.25 8.49
CA ALA A 293 19.64 -14.96 8.93
C ALA A 293 19.36 -15.69 10.24
N SER A 294 19.93 -16.88 10.38
CA SER A 294 19.86 -17.72 11.59
C SER A 294 20.86 -17.24 12.63
#